data_AF-A0A956WVZ7-F1
#
_entry.id   AF-A0A956WVZ7-F1
#
_cell.length_a   1.000
_cell.length_b   1.000
_cell.length_c   1.000
_cell.angle_alpha   90.00
_cell.angle_beta   90.00
_cell.angle_gamma   90.00
#
_symmetry.space_group_name_H-M   'P 1'
#
loop_
_entity.id
_entity.type
_entity.pdbx_description
1 polymer ?
#
loop_
_entity_poly.entity_id
_entity_poly.type
_entity_poly.pdbx_seq_one_letter_code
_entity_poly.pdbx_strand_id
1 'polypeptide(L)'
;LLAGTGRPVLWPFLIALAAMHFAIDAFKNWFGRVRPELISESYIFDQFLHLISLLVVTVWINTALPPDAIPHYGSWMIYASGFLAATYAWYITERILVRLQAGYLAEVNKQRWTRMAARGLWLALFLLIGRALGLHSAMAAVTVPLPYLSGRYRGRALATDTAVALVTAIVVLAGLRLA
;
A
#
# COMPACT_ATOMS: atom_id res chain seq x y z
N LEU A 1 -5.31 -20.07 9.58
CA LEU A 1 -6.19 -19.51 10.63
C LEU A 1 -7.06 -18.34 10.12
N LEU A 2 -6.74 -17.72 8.99
CA LEU A 2 -7.38 -16.48 8.50
C LEU A 2 -8.74 -16.59 7.78
N ALA A 3 -9.21 -17.80 7.44
CA ALA A 3 -10.46 -17.98 6.67
C ALA A 3 -11.51 -18.89 7.35
N GLY A 4 -11.33 -19.21 8.64
CA GLY A 4 -12.32 -19.99 9.40
C GLY A 4 -12.75 -21.30 8.70
N THR A 5 -14.04 -21.61 8.81
CA THR A 5 -14.75 -22.71 8.12
C THR A 5 -15.04 -22.40 6.64
N GLY A 6 -14.95 -21.14 6.20
CA GLY A 6 -15.16 -20.69 4.82
C GLY A 6 -13.99 -20.95 3.86
N ARG A 7 -12.88 -21.53 4.34
CA ARG A 7 -11.68 -21.85 3.53
C ARG A 7 -11.96 -22.53 2.20
N PRO A 8 -12.65 -23.69 2.13
CA PRO A 8 -12.84 -24.40 0.87
C PRO A 8 -13.66 -23.58 -0.14
N VAL A 9 -14.53 -22.70 0.36
CA VAL A 9 -15.40 -21.85 -0.46
C VAL A 9 -14.62 -20.68 -1.09
N LEU A 10 -13.63 -20.13 -0.39
CA LEU A 10 -12.83 -19.01 -0.89
C LEU A 10 -11.69 -19.43 -1.84
N TRP A 11 -11.19 -20.67 -1.73
CA TRP A 11 -10.04 -21.15 -2.51
C TRP A 11 -10.17 -20.97 -4.03
N PRO A 12 -11.31 -21.29 -4.68
CA PRO A 12 -11.46 -21.09 -6.11
C PRO A 12 -11.21 -19.64 -6.55
N PHE A 13 -11.73 -18.67 -5.77
CA PHE A 13 -11.55 -17.25 -6.03
C PHE A 13 -10.10 -16.81 -5.83
N LEU A 14 -9.44 -17.31 -4.78
CA LEU A 14 -8.03 -17.01 -4.51
C LEU A 14 -7.10 -17.60 -5.59
N ILE A 15 -7.40 -18.81 -6.07
CA ILE A 15 -6.66 -19.45 -7.17
C ILE A 15 -6.86 -18.65 -8.47
N ALA A 16 -8.09 -18.23 -8.77
CA ALA A 16 -8.37 -17.41 -9.94
C ALA A 16 -7.63 -16.06 -9.86
N LEU A 17 -7.66 -15.40 -8.69
CA LEU A 17 -6.92 -14.16 -8.45
C LEU A 17 -5.42 -14.37 -8.65
N ALA A 18 -4.86 -15.44 -8.08
CA ALA A 18 -3.44 -15.76 -8.21
C ALA A 18 -3.06 -16.04 -9.67
N ALA A 19 -3.89 -16.77 -10.42
CA ALA A 19 -3.68 -17.03 -11.84
C ALA A 19 -3.73 -15.74 -12.67
N MET A 20 -4.66 -14.84 -12.37
CA MET A 20 -4.73 -13.53 -13.01
C MET A 20 -3.49 -12.67 -12.72
N HIS A 21 -3.05 -12.59 -11.46
CA HIS A 21 -1.83 -11.86 -11.10
C HIS A 21 -0.59 -12.45 -11.78
N PHE A 22 -0.49 -13.79 -11.83
CA PHE A 22 0.59 -14.46 -12.54
C PHE A 22 0.60 -14.10 -14.04
N ALA A 23 -0.57 -14.07 -14.69
CA ALA A 23 -0.68 -13.68 -16.08
C ALA A 23 -0.28 -12.21 -16.31
N ILE A 24 -0.70 -11.30 -15.42
CA ILE A 24 -0.32 -9.88 -15.46
C ILE A 24 1.20 -9.74 -15.32
N ASP A 25 1.81 -10.41 -14.34
CA ASP A 25 3.26 -10.36 -14.12
C ASP A 25 4.06 -10.99 -15.27
N ALA A 26 3.61 -12.12 -15.81
CA ALA A 26 4.23 -12.76 -16.96
C ALA A 26 4.18 -11.84 -18.20
N PHE A 27 3.03 -11.22 -18.44
CA PHE A 27 2.86 -10.25 -19.52
C PHE A 27 3.75 -9.03 -19.33
N LYS A 28 3.80 -8.45 -18.12
CA LYS A 28 4.69 -7.33 -17.79
C LYS A 28 6.16 -7.68 -18.06
N ASN A 29 6.61 -8.84 -17.61
CA ASN A 29 8.00 -9.28 -17.81
C ASN A 29 8.33 -9.54 -19.27
N TRP A 30 7.39 -10.11 -20.03
CA TRP A 30 7.54 -10.23 -21.48
C TRP A 30 7.59 -8.85 -22.15
N PHE A 31 6.65 -7.96 -21.83
CA PHE A 31 6.58 -6.62 -22.39
C PHE A 31 7.83 -5.79 -22.09
N GLY A 32 8.34 -5.84 -20.85
CA GLY A 32 9.57 -5.14 -20.45
C GLY A 32 10.82 -5.64 -21.19
N ARG A 33 10.84 -6.89 -21.67
CA ARG A 33 11.92 -7.41 -22.55
C ARG A 33 11.81 -6.87 -23.97
N VAL A 34 10.60 -6.69 -24.48
CA VAL A 34 10.34 -6.22 -25.85
C VAL A 34 10.42 -4.69 -25.96
N ARG A 35 10.01 -3.98 -24.91
CA ARG A 35 9.89 -2.52 -24.83
C ARG A 35 10.55 -1.99 -23.55
N PRO A 36 11.88 -2.10 -23.41
CA PRO A 36 12.59 -1.67 -22.20
C PRO A 36 12.44 -0.17 -21.90
N GLU A 37 12.17 0.65 -22.92
CA GLU A 37 11.91 2.08 -22.77
C GLU A 37 10.60 2.39 -22.02
N LEU A 38 9.65 1.44 -21.97
CA LEU A 38 8.33 1.58 -21.34
C LEU A 38 8.22 0.85 -19.98
N ILE A 39 9.33 0.44 -19.37
CA ILE A 39 9.31 -0.33 -18.12
C ILE A 39 8.53 0.39 -17.01
N SER A 40 8.64 1.71 -16.93
CA SER A 40 8.00 2.45 -15.84
C SER A 40 6.50 2.66 -16.05
N GLU A 41 6.06 2.90 -17.28
CA GLU A 41 4.67 2.93 -17.70
C GLU A 41 4.03 1.56 -17.47
N SER A 42 4.79 0.49 -17.77
CA SER A 42 4.35 -0.88 -17.53
C SER A 42 4.08 -1.16 -16.05
N TYR A 43 4.82 -0.52 -15.11
CA TYR A 43 4.54 -0.65 -13.69
C TYR A 43 3.21 0.02 -13.29
N ILE A 44 2.92 1.21 -13.80
CA ILE A 44 1.65 1.89 -13.46
C ILE A 44 0.48 1.06 -13.97
N PHE A 45 0.60 0.56 -15.20
CA PHE A 45 -0.40 -0.32 -15.79
C PHE A 45 -0.54 -1.66 -15.04
N ASP A 46 0.58 -2.25 -14.61
CA ASP A 46 0.62 -3.43 -13.75
C ASP A 46 -0.15 -3.24 -12.44
N GLN A 47 0.11 -2.15 -11.72
CA GLN A 47 -0.62 -1.83 -10.48
C GLN A 47 -2.12 -1.59 -10.74
N PHE A 48 -2.46 -0.95 -11.84
CA PHE A 48 -3.86 -0.73 -12.23
C PHE A 48 -4.59 -2.06 -12.53
N LEU A 49 -3.95 -2.97 -13.27
CA LEU A 49 -4.50 -4.29 -13.54
C LEU A 49 -4.68 -5.13 -12.27
N HIS A 50 -3.71 -5.05 -11.34
CA HIS A 50 -3.82 -5.71 -10.03
C HIS A 50 -4.96 -5.13 -9.17
N LEU A 51 -5.22 -3.83 -9.26
CA LEU A 51 -6.38 -3.24 -8.58
C LEU A 51 -7.69 -3.72 -9.21
N ILE A 52 -7.77 -3.75 -10.55
CA ILE A 52 -8.94 -4.26 -11.27
C ILE A 52 -9.19 -5.73 -10.92
N SER A 53 -8.15 -6.58 -10.92
CA SER A 53 -8.29 -8.01 -10.59
C SER A 53 -8.84 -8.20 -9.18
N LEU A 54 -8.35 -7.43 -8.20
CA LEU A 54 -8.88 -7.43 -6.84
C LEU A 54 -10.36 -7.02 -6.80
N LEU A 55 -10.75 -5.96 -7.50
CA LEU A 55 -12.14 -5.50 -7.57
C LEU A 55 -13.05 -6.54 -8.21
N VAL A 56 -12.64 -7.11 -9.35
CA VAL A 56 -13.40 -8.13 -10.07
C VAL A 56 -13.61 -9.36 -9.19
N VAL A 57 -12.55 -9.87 -8.54
CA VAL A 57 -12.67 -11.03 -7.66
C VAL A 57 -13.50 -10.70 -6.42
N THR A 58 -13.41 -9.48 -5.88
CA THR A 58 -14.26 -9.04 -4.75
C THR A 58 -15.74 -9.01 -5.13
N VAL A 59 -16.09 -8.44 -6.29
CA VAL A 59 -17.46 -8.45 -6.81
C VAL A 59 -17.94 -9.87 -7.09
N TRP A 60 -17.07 -10.73 -7.62
CA TRP A 60 -17.39 -12.12 -7.86
C TRP A 60 -17.67 -12.89 -6.57
N ILE A 61 -16.86 -12.69 -5.53
CA ILE A 61 -17.10 -13.27 -4.20
C ILE A 61 -18.46 -12.78 -3.65
N ASN A 62 -18.72 -11.47 -3.69
CA ASN A 62 -19.95 -10.88 -3.14
C ASN A 62 -21.23 -11.29 -3.88
N THR A 63 -21.12 -11.73 -5.14
CA THR A 63 -22.26 -12.19 -5.94
C THR A 63 -22.47 -13.70 -5.86
N ALA A 64 -21.39 -14.46 -5.62
CA ALA A 64 -21.43 -15.91 -5.58
C ALA A 64 -21.66 -16.49 -4.17
N LEU A 65 -21.25 -15.76 -3.12
CA LEU A 65 -21.33 -16.22 -1.74
C LEU A 65 -22.31 -15.38 -0.91
N PRO A 66 -23.02 -15.98 0.05
CA PRO A 66 -23.86 -15.21 0.94
C PRO A 66 -23.00 -14.33 1.87
N PRO A 67 -23.51 -13.20 2.38
CA PRO A 67 -22.71 -12.21 3.12
C PRO A 67 -22.00 -12.76 4.37
N ASP A 68 -22.56 -13.79 4.98
CA ASP A 68 -22.06 -14.49 6.17
C ASP A 68 -20.98 -15.54 5.86
N ALA A 69 -20.80 -15.93 4.59
CA ALA A 69 -19.77 -16.88 4.19
C ALA A 69 -18.36 -16.26 4.14
N ILE A 70 -18.27 -14.92 4.08
CA ILE A 70 -16.99 -14.20 4.12
C ILE A 70 -16.67 -13.91 5.59
N PRO A 71 -15.58 -14.46 6.14
CA PRO A 71 -15.17 -14.13 7.49
C PRO A 71 -14.98 -12.62 7.61
N HIS A 72 -15.56 -11.99 8.63
CA HIS A 72 -15.29 -10.60 8.95
C HIS A 72 -13.77 -10.42 9.08
N TYR A 73 -13.19 -9.67 8.14
CA TYR A 73 -11.79 -9.30 8.21
C TYR A 73 -11.62 -8.41 9.44
N GLY A 74 -10.82 -8.87 10.41
CA GLY A 74 -10.53 -8.06 11.59
C GLY A 74 -9.94 -6.72 11.18
N SER A 75 -10.27 -5.65 11.91
CA SER A 75 -9.79 -4.28 11.68
C SER A 75 -8.27 -4.17 11.50
N TRP A 76 -7.50 -5.11 12.05
CA TRP A 76 -6.06 -5.26 11.85
C TRP A 76 -5.64 -5.36 10.36
N MET A 77 -6.45 -5.96 9.47
CA MET A 77 -6.13 -6.06 8.05
C MET A 77 -6.20 -4.70 7.35
N ILE A 78 -7.15 -3.86 7.76
CA ILE A 78 -7.28 -2.49 7.25
C ILE A 78 -6.06 -1.67 7.68
N TYR A 79 -5.65 -1.79 8.95
CA TYR A 79 -4.41 -1.18 9.44
C TYR A 79 -3.19 -1.68 8.68
N ALA A 80 -2.99 -3.00 8.58
CA ALA A 80 -1.84 -3.58 7.90
C ALA A 80 -1.73 -3.14 6.43
N SER A 81 -2.86 -3.09 5.73
CA SER A 81 -2.94 -2.61 4.34
C SER A 81 -2.57 -1.13 4.24
N GLY A 82 -3.08 -0.29 5.16
CA GLY A 82 -2.71 1.12 5.24
C GLY A 82 -1.21 1.33 5.48
N PHE A 83 -0.62 0.60 6.43
CA PHE A 83 0.82 0.67 6.69
C PHE A 83 1.64 0.22 5.49
N LEU A 84 1.25 -0.87 4.82
CA LEU A 84 1.94 -1.35 3.61
C LEU A 84 1.86 -0.32 2.47
N ALA A 85 0.70 0.32 2.30
CA ALA A 85 0.46 1.34 1.28
C ALA A 85 1.32 2.59 1.54
N ALA A 86 1.25 3.16 2.75
CA ALA A 86 1.98 4.38 3.10
C ALA A 86 3.50 4.18 3.08
N THR A 87 3.99 3.00 3.47
CA THR A 87 5.43 2.77 3.58
C THR A 87 6.02 2.25 2.26
N TYR A 88 5.67 1.02 1.89
CA TYR A 88 6.31 0.28 0.81
C TYR A 88 5.75 0.66 -0.55
N ALA A 89 4.43 0.59 -0.74
CA ALA A 89 3.83 0.86 -2.05
C ALA A 89 4.16 2.28 -2.51
N TRP A 90 4.00 3.27 -1.62
CA TRP A 90 4.36 4.65 -1.94
C TRP A 90 5.86 4.85 -2.17
N TYR A 91 6.76 4.15 -1.48
CA TYR A 91 8.20 4.23 -1.78
C TYR A 91 8.52 3.81 -3.22
N ILE A 92 7.91 2.73 -3.71
CA ILE A 92 8.09 2.29 -5.10
C ILE A 92 7.49 3.32 -6.06
N THR A 93 6.26 3.77 -5.79
CA THR A 93 5.59 4.80 -6.60
C THR A 93 6.42 6.08 -6.70
N GLU A 94 6.93 6.59 -5.58
CA GLU A 94 7.76 7.79 -5.56
C GLU A 94 9.01 7.63 -6.42
N ARG A 95 9.74 6.51 -6.29
CA ARG A 95 10.94 6.25 -7.11
C ARG A 95 10.65 6.29 -8.60
N ILE A 96 9.50 5.78 -9.01
CA ILE A 96 9.09 5.75 -10.42
C ILE A 96 8.70 7.15 -10.89
N LEU A 97 7.95 7.90 -10.08
CA LEU A 97 7.54 9.27 -10.41
C LEU A 97 8.73 10.23 -10.52
N VAL A 98 9.77 10.03 -9.71
CA VAL A 98 10.94 10.91 -9.68
C VAL A 98 12.14 10.36 -10.47
N ARG A 99 11.93 9.32 -11.28
CA ARG A 99 12.99 8.62 -12.02
C ARG A 99 13.85 9.54 -12.90
N LEU A 100 13.26 10.60 -13.45
CA LEU A 100 13.94 11.58 -14.31
C LEU A 100 14.72 12.65 -13.51
N GLN A 101 14.57 12.68 -12.18
CA GLN A 101 15.18 13.67 -11.30
C GLN A 101 16.32 13.02 -10.50
N ALA A 102 17.44 12.74 -11.17
CA ALA A 102 18.55 11.94 -10.64
C ALA A 102 18.99 12.35 -9.22
N GLY A 103 19.08 13.67 -8.95
CA GLY A 103 19.45 14.18 -7.63
C GLY A 103 18.45 13.82 -6.52
N TYR A 104 17.15 13.95 -6.80
CA TYR A 104 16.13 13.59 -5.81
C TYR A 104 15.97 12.07 -5.69
N LEU A 105 16.06 11.33 -6.79
CA LEU A 105 16.02 9.87 -6.79
C LEU A 105 17.16 9.28 -5.94
N ALA A 106 18.37 9.83 -6.02
CA ALA A 106 19.49 9.42 -5.18
C ALA A 106 19.19 9.63 -3.68
N GLU A 107 18.56 10.76 -3.32
CA GLU A 107 18.15 11.03 -1.94
C GLU A 107 17.05 10.08 -1.45
N VAL A 108 16.02 9.81 -2.29
CA VAL A 108 14.97 8.82 -2.02
C VAL A 108 15.56 7.43 -1.75
N ASN A 109 16.53 7.01 -2.58
CA ASN A 109 17.19 5.71 -2.41
C ASN A 109 18.05 5.67 -1.13
N LYS A 110 18.82 6.72 -0.86
CA LYS A 110 19.67 6.84 0.34
C LYS A 110 18.86 6.79 1.62
N GLN A 111 17.69 7.42 1.64
CA GLN A 111 16.83 7.55 2.82
C GLN A 111 15.67 6.52 2.84
N ARG A 112 15.76 5.42 2.09
CA ARG A 112 14.66 4.44 1.96
C ARG A 112 14.03 4.07 3.30
N TRP A 113 14.84 3.51 4.21
CA TRP A 113 14.35 2.96 5.46
C TRP A 113 13.82 4.04 6.40
N THR A 114 14.53 5.17 6.48
CA THR A 114 14.15 6.26 7.37
C THR A 114 12.88 6.96 6.90
N ARG A 115 12.67 7.14 5.59
CA ARG A 115 11.41 7.67 5.05
C ARG A 115 10.25 6.70 5.18
N MET A 116 10.46 5.40 4.96
CA MET A 116 9.44 4.39 5.23
C MET A 116 9.02 4.39 6.70
N ALA A 117 9.97 4.42 7.63
CA ALA A 117 9.68 4.56 9.05
C ALA A 117 8.91 5.85 9.35
N ALA A 118 9.37 7.00 8.85
CA ALA A 118 8.71 8.28 9.05
C ALA A 118 7.25 8.29 8.56
N ARG A 119 6.96 7.70 7.41
CA ARG A 119 5.58 7.56 6.90
C ARG A 119 4.72 6.68 7.79
N GLY A 120 5.26 5.56 8.28
CA GLY A 120 4.57 4.70 9.24
C GLY A 120 4.19 5.46 10.52
N LEU A 121 5.08 6.32 11.01
CA LEU A 121 4.83 7.12 12.21
C LEU A 121 3.82 8.24 11.96
N TRP A 122 3.92 8.93 10.83
CA TRP A 122 2.90 9.91 10.44
C TRP A 122 1.52 9.27 10.33
N LEU A 123 1.44 8.08 9.72
CA LEU A 123 0.20 7.33 9.64
C LEU A 123 -0.31 6.96 11.04
N ALA A 124 0.54 6.41 11.91
CA ALA A 124 0.17 6.10 13.29
C ALA A 124 -0.33 7.33 14.06
N LEU A 125 0.33 8.48 13.89
CA LEU A 125 -0.08 9.74 14.50
C LEU A 125 -1.45 10.20 14.00
N PHE A 126 -1.70 10.17 12.69
CA PHE A 126 -3.00 10.55 12.14
C PHE A 126 -4.12 9.60 12.57
N LEU A 127 -3.85 8.30 12.66
CA LEU A 127 -4.82 7.33 13.18
C LEU A 127 -5.10 7.52 14.67
N LEU A 128 -4.09 7.94 15.45
CA LEU A 128 -4.26 8.31 16.85
C LEU A 128 -5.15 9.55 17.00
N ILE A 129 -4.88 10.60 16.22
CA ILE A 129 -5.69 11.83 16.19
C ILE A 129 -7.13 11.51 15.78
N GLY A 130 -7.30 10.61 14.79
CA GLY A 130 -8.59 10.09 14.38
C GLY A 130 -9.26 9.14 15.38
N ARG A 131 -8.67 8.93 16.56
CA ARG A 131 -9.14 8.03 17.64
C ARG A 131 -9.29 6.56 17.23
N ALA A 132 -8.59 6.13 16.18
CA ALA A 132 -8.59 4.74 15.72
C ALA A 132 -7.51 3.90 16.43
N LEU A 133 -6.44 4.53 16.92
CA LEU A 133 -5.42 3.87 17.75
C LEU A 133 -5.49 4.34 19.21
N GLY A 134 -5.26 3.42 20.14
CA GLY A 134 -5.16 3.75 21.57
C GLY A 134 -3.86 4.51 21.90
N LEU A 135 -3.89 5.34 22.96
CA LEU A 135 -2.77 6.18 23.44
C LEU A 135 -1.45 5.42 23.64
N HIS A 136 -1.48 4.13 24.01
CA HIS A 136 -0.27 3.31 24.15
C HIS A 136 0.53 3.17 22.84
N SER A 137 -0.11 3.36 21.68
CA SER A 137 0.53 3.33 20.36
C SER A 137 1.25 4.63 20.02
N ALA A 138 0.92 5.74 20.70
CA ALA A 138 1.47 7.07 20.44
C ALA A 138 2.93 7.21 20.87
N MET A 139 3.33 6.52 21.94
CA MET A 139 4.68 6.65 22.51
C MET A 139 5.78 6.11 21.58
N ALA A 140 5.45 5.18 20.69
CA ALA A 140 6.37 4.68 19.67
C ALA A 140 6.61 5.68 18.52
N ALA A 141 5.72 6.67 18.33
CA ALA A 141 5.81 7.64 17.24
C ALA A 141 6.79 8.79 17.50
N VAL A 142 7.14 9.04 18.76
CA VAL A 142 7.88 10.25 19.19
C VAL A 142 9.41 10.07 19.12
N THR A 143 9.93 8.85 18.95
CA THR A 143 11.37 8.58 19.12
C THR A 143 12.17 8.40 17.84
N VAL A 144 11.54 8.46 16.65
CA VAL A 144 12.30 8.27 15.40
C VAL A 144 12.78 9.61 14.86
N PRO A 145 14.11 9.79 14.69
CA PRO A 145 14.64 11.00 14.09
C PRO A 145 14.11 11.13 12.66
N LEU A 146 13.39 12.22 12.38
CA LEU A 146 12.90 12.49 11.04
C LEU A 146 14.08 12.68 10.08
N PRO A 147 14.16 11.94 8.95
CA PRO A 147 15.31 11.98 8.05
C PRO A 147 15.53 13.32 7.34
N TYR A 148 14.61 14.27 7.50
CA TYR A 148 14.57 15.52 6.75
C TYR A 148 15.56 16.58 7.25
N LEU A 149 16.34 16.30 8.31
CA LEU A 149 17.18 17.32 8.94
C LEU A 149 18.42 17.72 8.09
N SER A 150 18.95 16.83 7.25
CA SER A 150 20.21 17.06 6.51
C SER A 150 20.11 16.95 4.98
N GLY A 151 18.89 16.83 4.42
CA GLY A 151 18.66 16.63 2.99
C GLY A 151 18.49 17.93 2.18
N ARG A 152 18.99 17.96 0.94
CA ARG A 152 18.78 19.08 0.00
C ARG A 152 17.30 19.23 -0.36
N TYR A 153 16.58 18.12 -0.42
CA TYR A 153 15.17 18.08 -0.80
C TYR A 153 14.22 17.88 0.40
N ARG A 154 14.66 18.28 1.61
CA ARG A 154 13.93 18.08 2.87
C ARG A 154 12.47 18.52 2.88
N GLY A 155 12.18 19.72 2.36
CA GLY A 155 10.83 20.28 2.37
C GLY A 155 9.87 19.47 1.49
N ARG A 156 10.34 19.07 0.31
CA ARG A 156 9.57 18.20 -0.59
C ARG A 156 9.36 16.82 0.03
N ALA A 157 10.40 16.23 0.63
CA ALA A 157 10.31 14.92 1.26
C ALA A 157 9.31 14.92 2.42
N LEU A 158 9.38 15.92 3.30
CA LEU A 158 8.42 16.10 4.40
C LEU A 158 6.99 16.27 3.88
N ALA A 159 6.76 17.22 2.96
CA ALA A 159 5.43 17.46 2.40
C ALA A 159 4.83 16.20 1.75
N THR A 160 5.65 15.46 1.00
CA THR A 160 5.24 14.19 0.37
C THR A 160 4.86 13.15 1.42
N ASP A 161 5.70 12.95 2.43
CA ASP A 161 5.51 11.89 3.41
C ASP A 161 4.32 12.18 4.34
N THR A 162 4.12 13.45 4.71
CA THR A 162 2.94 13.91 5.44
C THR A 162 1.66 13.73 4.60
N ALA A 163 1.66 14.16 3.34
CA ALA A 163 0.47 14.07 2.48
C ALA A 163 0.04 12.61 2.26
N VAL A 164 1.00 11.72 2.01
CA VAL A 164 0.74 10.29 1.78
C VAL A 164 0.20 9.63 3.02
N ALA A 165 0.82 9.87 4.18
CA ALA A 165 0.35 9.33 5.45
C ALA A 165 -1.06 9.85 5.78
N LEU A 166 -1.35 11.12 5.51
CA LEU A 166 -2.67 11.70 5.73
C LEU A 166 -3.74 11.08 4.83
N VAL A 167 -3.49 11.02 3.52
CA VAL A 167 -4.41 10.39 2.56
C VAL A 167 -4.66 8.93 2.94
N THR A 168 -3.60 8.20 3.29
CA THR A 168 -3.72 6.81 3.73
C THR A 168 -4.54 6.69 5.02
N ALA A 169 -4.33 7.59 5.99
CA ALA A 169 -5.12 7.62 7.21
C ALA A 169 -6.61 7.85 6.94
N ILE A 170 -6.95 8.78 6.04
CA ILE A 170 -8.34 9.03 5.63
C ILE A 170 -8.98 7.76 5.04
N VAL A 171 -8.26 7.06 4.15
CA VAL A 171 -8.73 5.81 3.55
C VAL A 171 -8.92 4.72 4.60
N VAL A 172 -7.97 4.55 5.52
CA VAL A 172 -8.07 3.57 6.62
C VAL A 172 -9.26 3.89 7.52
N LEU A 173 -9.44 5.15 7.92
CA LEU A 173 -10.56 5.58 8.76
C LEU A 173 -11.92 5.38 8.06
N ALA A 174 -11.99 5.65 6.76
CA ALA A 174 -13.18 5.37 5.97
C ALA A 174 -13.46 3.86 5.91
N GLY A 175 -12.43 3.05 5.65
CA GLY A 175 -12.55 1.59 5.62
C GLY A 175 -13.03 1.02 6.96
N LEU A 176 -12.51 1.52 8.09
CA LEU A 176 -12.92 1.10 9.44
C LEU A 176 -14.38 1.46 9.77
N ARG A 177 -14.95 2.49 9.14
CA ARG A 177 -16.37 2.86 9.33
C ARG A 177 -17.33 2.00 8.52
N LEU A 178 -16.83 1.38 7.44
CA LEU A 178 -17.60 0.53 6.55
C LEU A 178 -17.53 -0.96 6.94
N ALA A 179 -16.59 -1.34 7.80
CA ALA A 179 -16.36 -2.70 8.29
C ALA A 179 -17.09 -2.95 9.62
#